data_AF-A0A820L9Y0-F1
#
_entry.id   AF-A0A820L9Y0-F1
#
_cell.length_a   1.000
_cell.length_b   1.000
_cell.length_c   1.000
_cell.angle_alpha   90.00
_cell.angle_beta   90.00
_cell.angle_gamma   90.00
#
_symmetry.space_group_name_H-M   'P 1'
#
loop_
_entity.id
_entity.type
_entity.pdbx_description
1 polymer ?
#
loop_
_entity_poly.entity_id
_entity_poly.type
_entity_poly.pdbx_seq_one_letter_code
_entity_poly.pdbx_strand_id
1 'polypeptide(L)'
;MNMFNNDVARKCLIAECWAPVSELDRIQLALRKGSEASGGGTVSSVLNRMVTREQPPTHHKLNKFTQGFQNLVDAYGVATYREINPMPFVLITFPFLFAVMFGDAGHGILVTIFALWMVLKERSLKDKWRNQEVWTIFFGGRYIILLMGIFSIYTGIIYNDVFSKSLNIFGSSWRVRFGDDTLAKHDSVMLEPTPYNYTRSGDYRQMFSGT
;
A
#
# COMPACT_ATOMS: atom_id res chain seq x y z
N MET A 1 24.64 -20.70 22.08
CA MET A 1 25.07 -19.60 22.96
C MET A 1 26.43 -19.02 22.56
N ASN A 2 26.85 -19.11 21.27
CA ASN A 2 28.19 -18.67 20.84
C ASN A 2 28.41 -17.15 20.89
N MET A 3 27.34 -16.35 20.91
CA MET A 3 27.43 -14.88 20.98
C MET A 3 27.49 -14.37 22.43
N PHE A 4 27.52 -15.25 23.43
CA PHE A 4 27.57 -14.86 24.84
C PHE A 4 29.02 -14.87 25.31
N ASN A 5 29.36 -13.91 26.15
CA ASN A 5 30.66 -13.88 26.79
C ASN A 5 30.66 -14.82 28.01
N ASN A 6 31.65 -15.70 28.10
CA ASN A 6 31.80 -16.66 29.19
C ASN A 6 32.59 -16.03 30.34
N ASP A 7 31.94 -15.80 31.48
CA ASP A 7 32.65 -15.47 32.72
C ASP A 7 33.08 -16.77 33.43
N VAL A 8 34.33 -17.16 33.20
CA VAL A 8 34.94 -18.40 33.72
C VAL A 8 35.01 -18.39 35.25
N ALA A 9 35.11 -17.22 35.89
CA ALA A 9 35.23 -17.10 37.34
C ALA A 9 33.91 -17.40 38.07
N ARG A 10 32.78 -16.98 37.49
CA ARG A 10 31.45 -17.13 38.09
C ARG A 10 30.62 -18.26 37.47
N LYS A 11 31.17 -18.98 36.49
CA LYS A 11 30.43 -19.95 35.65
C LYS A 11 29.12 -19.34 35.12
N CYS A 12 29.17 -18.06 34.74
CA CYS A 12 28.01 -17.28 34.29
C CYS A 12 28.19 -16.85 32.84
N LEU A 13 27.06 -16.70 32.13
CA LEU A 13 27.02 -16.19 30.76
C LEU A 13 26.56 -14.74 30.77
N ILE A 14 27.29 -13.88 30.08
CA ILE A 14 26.94 -12.46 29.91
C ILE A 14 26.51 -12.27 28.45
N ALA A 15 25.35 -11.66 28.25
CA ALA A 15 24.82 -11.34 26.93
C ALA A 15 24.41 -9.86 26.88
N GLU A 16 24.83 -9.18 25.82
CA GLU A 16 24.41 -7.82 25.51
C GLU A 16 23.44 -7.89 24.31
N CYS A 17 22.29 -7.24 24.42
CA CYS A 17 21.29 -7.26 23.36
C CYS A 17 20.45 -5.98 23.33
N TRP A 18 19.92 -5.68 22.14
CA TRP A 18 18.95 -4.61 21.96
C TRP A 18 17.55 -5.11 22.26
N ALA A 19 16.85 -4.42 23.16
CA ALA A 19 15.47 -4.71 23.51
C ALA A 19 14.60 -3.44 23.44
N PRO A 20 13.37 -3.52 22.93
CA PRO A 20 12.46 -2.39 22.96
C PRO A 20 12.09 -2.07 24.41
N VAL A 21 12.18 -0.79 24.78
CA VAL A 21 11.92 -0.31 26.15
C VAL A 21 10.51 -0.71 26.62
N SER A 22 9.53 -0.80 25.71
CA SER A 22 8.17 -1.19 26.03
C SER A 22 7.98 -2.67 26.41
N GLU A 23 8.95 -3.54 26.14
CA GLU A 23 8.85 -4.99 26.43
C GLU A 23 9.80 -5.46 27.53
N LEU A 24 10.47 -4.54 28.24
CA LEU A 24 11.42 -4.90 29.30
C LEU A 24 10.76 -5.74 30.40
N ASP A 25 9.55 -5.39 30.84
CA ASP A 25 8.83 -6.13 31.88
C ASP A 25 8.50 -7.56 31.44
N ARG A 26 8.13 -7.72 30.15
CA ARG A 26 7.83 -9.02 29.56
C ARG A 26 9.08 -9.91 29.50
N ILE A 27 10.23 -9.32 29.19
CA ILE A 27 11.53 -10.02 29.18
C ILE A 27 11.90 -10.44 30.61
N GLN A 28 11.77 -9.56 31.60
CA GLN A 28 12.03 -9.88 33.01
C GLN A 28 11.13 -11.01 33.51
N LEU A 29 9.84 -10.98 33.17
CA LEU A 29 8.91 -12.04 33.55
C LEU A 29 9.29 -13.38 32.92
N ALA A 30 9.66 -13.38 31.63
CA ALA A 30 10.12 -14.59 30.95
C ALA A 30 11.41 -15.16 31.56
N LEU A 31 12.35 -14.29 31.96
CA LEU A 31 13.57 -14.67 32.65
C LEU A 31 13.28 -15.29 34.02
N ARG A 32 12.40 -14.68 34.83
CA ARG A 32 11.97 -15.24 36.13
C ARG A 32 11.33 -16.61 35.98
N LYS A 33 10.39 -16.74 35.03
CA LYS A 33 9.72 -18.01 34.74
C LYS A 33 10.71 -19.10 34.30
N GLY A 34 11.72 -18.73 33.50
CA GLY A 34 12.80 -19.64 33.08
C GLY A 34 13.68 -20.10 34.25
N SER A 35 14.02 -19.18 35.16
CA SER A 35 14.76 -19.48 36.38
C SER A 35 13.98 -20.39 37.33
N GLU A 36 12.68 -20.16 37.51
CA GLU A 36 11.78 -21.00 38.31
C GLU A 36 11.65 -22.42 37.73
N ALA A 37 11.43 -22.54 36.41
CA ALA A 37 11.29 -23.82 35.74
C ALA A 37 12.57 -24.67 35.75
N SER A 38 13.74 -24.03 35.87
CA SER A 38 15.05 -24.69 35.87
C SER A 38 15.47 -25.18 37.27
N GLY A 39 14.52 -25.29 38.21
CA GLY A 39 14.72 -25.96 39.50
C GLY A 39 15.33 -25.10 40.60
N GLY A 40 15.18 -23.77 40.54
CA GLY A 40 15.59 -22.90 41.64
C GLY A 40 17.11 -22.86 41.89
N GLY A 41 17.91 -23.16 40.86
CA GLY A 41 19.36 -22.97 40.91
C GLY A 41 19.71 -21.53 41.32
N THR A 42 20.70 -21.40 42.21
CA THR A 42 21.11 -20.21 42.97
C THR A 42 21.49 -18.95 42.17
N VAL A 43 21.26 -18.93 40.85
CA VAL A 43 21.61 -17.81 39.96
C VAL A 43 20.32 -17.16 39.46
N SER A 44 19.96 -16.05 40.11
CA SER A 44 18.90 -15.16 39.62
C SER A 44 19.31 -14.58 38.27
N SER A 45 18.43 -14.65 37.27
CA SER A 45 18.62 -13.98 36.00
C SER A 45 18.52 -12.46 36.21
N VAL A 46 19.64 -11.76 36.08
CA VAL A 46 19.72 -10.31 36.28
C VAL A 46 19.68 -9.60 34.93
N LEU A 47 18.71 -8.73 34.72
CA LEU A 47 18.64 -7.81 33.58
C LEU A 47 19.12 -6.43 34.03
N ASN A 48 20.23 -5.94 33.45
CA ASN A 48 20.73 -4.61 33.72
C ASN A 48 20.59 -3.71 32.48
N ARG A 49 20.15 -2.46 32.69
CA ARG A 49 20.09 -1.48 31.61
C ARG A 49 21.44 -0.78 31.49
N MET A 50 22.08 -0.96 30.34
CA MET A 50 23.35 -0.29 30.03
C MET A 50 23.10 0.97 29.19
N VAL A 51 23.95 1.98 29.38
CA VAL A 51 23.97 3.18 28.54
C VAL A 51 25.12 3.03 27.57
N THR A 52 24.83 3.08 26.28
CA THR A 52 25.83 3.01 25.20
C THR A 52 25.68 4.21 24.26
N ARG A 53 26.75 4.51 23.52
CA ARG A 53 26.77 5.54 22.46
C ARG A 53 26.50 4.96 21.08
N GLU A 54 26.41 3.64 20.95
CA GLU A 54 26.09 2.98 19.69
C GLU A 54 24.66 3.28 19.23
N GLN A 55 24.46 3.30 17.91
CA GLN A 55 23.14 3.54 17.33
C GLN A 55 22.26 2.29 17.53
N PRO A 56 21.13 2.41 18.26
CA PRO A 56 20.20 1.29 18.43
C PRO A 56 19.50 0.95 17.10
N PRO A 57 19.06 -0.31 16.92
CA PRO A 57 18.31 -0.72 15.75
C PRO A 57 16.91 -0.08 15.73
N THR A 58 16.40 0.19 14.52
CA THR A 58 15.04 0.69 14.30
C THR A 58 14.05 -0.47 14.30
N HIS A 59 12.95 -0.33 15.05
CA HIS A 59 11.88 -1.32 15.08
C HIS A 59 10.52 -0.64 14.91
N HIS A 60 9.77 -1.05 13.88
CA HIS A 60 8.40 -0.60 13.63
C HIS A 60 7.42 -1.68 14.07
N LYS A 61 6.42 -1.30 14.89
CA LYS A 61 5.30 -2.19 15.24
C LYS A 61 4.29 -2.19 14.10
N LEU A 62 4.23 -3.31 13.37
CA LEU A 62 3.46 -3.44 12.14
C LEU A 62 2.26 -4.37 12.34
N ASN A 63 1.19 -4.08 11.62
CA ASN A 63 0.03 -4.95 11.50
C ASN A 63 0.11 -5.74 10.18
N LYS A 64 -0.73 -6.77 10.03
CA LYS A 64 -0.83 -7.56 8.79
C LYS A 64 -1.00 -6.72 7.52
N PHE A 65 -1.65 -5.56 7.64
CA PHE A 65 -1.89 -4.61 6.56
C PHE A 65 -0.66 -3.79 6.22
N THR A 66 0.01 -3.20 7.22
CA THR A 66 1.15 -2.30 7.02
C THR A 66 2.46 -3.04 6.76
N GLN A 67 2.54 -4.34 7.08
CA GLN A 67 3.76 -5.13 6.87
C GLN A 67 4.23 -5.13 5.40
N GLY A 68 3.31 -5.30 4.45
CA GLY A 68 3.66 -5.31 3.03
C GLY A 68 4.24 -3.96 2.58
N PHE A 69 3.62 -2.86 3.01
CA PHE A 69 4.08 -1.50 2.72
C PHE A 69 5.41 -1.19 3.39
N GLN A 70 5.63 -1.66 4.62
CA GLN A 70 6.92 -1.48 5.29
C GLN A 70 8.02 -2.25 4.56
N ASN A 71 7.78 -3.50 4.14
CA ASN A 71 8.76 -4.27 3.37
C ASN A 71 9.12 -3.56 2.05
N LEU A 72 8.16 -2.88 1.42
CA LEU A 72 8.40 -2.07 0.23
C LEU A 72 9.31 -0.87 0.52
N VAL A 73 9.10 -0.18 1.64
CA VAL A 73 9.94 0.95 2.07
C VAL A 73 11.34 0.49 2.49
N ASP A 74 11.42 -0.57 3.30
CA ASP A 74 12.68 -1.11 3.81
C ASP A 74 13.56 -1.68 2.69
N ALA A 75 12.97 -2.12 1.58
CA ALA A 75 13.69 -2.54 0.38
C ALA A 75 14.46 -1.38 -0.28
N TYR A 76 14.02 -0.14 -0.11
CA TYR A 76 14.76 1.05 -0.55
C TYR A 76 15.86 1.44 0.45
N GLY A 77 15.56 1.33 1.75
CA GLY A 77 16.52 1.56 2.81
C GLY A 77 15.85 1.55 4.18
N VAL A 78 16.59 1.08 5.19
CA VAL A 78 16.11 1.07 6.57
C VAL A 78 16.30 2.46 7.19
N ALA A 79 15.22 3.01 7.74
CA ALA A 79 15.24 4.32 8.40
C ALA A 79 16.16 4.33 9.62
N THR A 80 16.83 5.46 9.85
CA THR A 80 17.71 5.65 11.00
C THR A 80 16.91 5.72 12.31
N TYR A 81 17.58 5.51 13.44
CA TYR A 81 16.90 5.44 14.72
C TYR A 81 16.18 6.75 15.05
N ARG A 82 14.87 6.63 15.33
CA ARG A 82 13.95 7.76 15.61
C ARG A 82 13.75 8.72 14.42
N GLU A 83 14.04 8.28 13.21
CA GLU A 83 13.62 8.97 11.99
C GLU A 83 12.11 8.80 11.72
N ILE A 84 11.54 9.73 10.96
CA ILE A 84 10.15 9.63 10.52
C ILE A 84 10.03 8.50 9.50
N ASN A 85 9.14 7.55 9.78
CA ASN A 85 8.86 6.46 8.84
C ASN A 85 8.05 7.01 7.64
N PRO A 86 8.53 6.87 6.39
CA PRO A 86 7.79 7.32 5.21
C PRO A 86 6.61 6.41 4.82
N MET A 87 6.53 5.19 5.39
CA MET A 87 5.50 4.19 5.07
C MET A 87 4.06 4.71 5.09
N PRO A 88 3.60 5.51 6.06
CA PRO A 88 2.22 6.02 6.07
C PRO A 88 1.88 6.88 4.85
N PHE A 89 2.85 7.61 4.29
CA PHE A 89 2.64 8.37 3.06
C PHE A 89 2.57 7.44 1.85
N VAL A 90 3.55 6.54 1.75
CA VAL A 90 3.66 5.54 0.67
C VAL A 90 2.39 4.67 0.58
N LEU A 91 1.75 4.39 1.72
CA LEU A 91 0.54 3.57 1.81
C LEU A 91 -0.59 4.05 0.90
N ILE A 92 -0.73 5.36 0.71
CA ILE A 92 -1.77 5.95 -0.15
C ILE A 92 -1.18 6.45 -1.47
N THR A 93 -0.04 7.13 -1.43
CA THR A 93 0.52 7.78 -2.62
C THR A 93 0.99 6.77 -3.66
N PHE A 94 1.59 5.64 -3.24
CA PHE A 94 2.10 4.65 -4.17
C PHE A 94 0.98 3.94 -4.96
N PRO A 95 -0.06 3.38 -4.32
CA PRO A 95 -1.19 2.83 -5.07
C PRO A 95 -1.97 3.85 -5.90
N PHE A 96 -2.06 5.11 -5.44
CA PHE A 96 -2.73 6.17 -6.20
C PHE A 96 -1.96 6.55 -7.47
N LEU A 97 -0.63 6.75 -7.38
CA LEU A 97 0.20 7.04 -8.54
C LEU A 97 0.20 5.88 -9.54
N PHE A 98 0.22 4.64 -9.04
CA PHE A 98 0.02 3.45 -9.88
C PHE A 98 -1.32 3.50 -10.62
N ALA A 99 -2.40 3.86 -9.95
CA ALA A 99 -3.73 3.94 -10.53
C ALA A 99 -3.87 5.02 -11.62
N VAL A 100 -3.18 6.14 -11.48
CA VAL A 100 -3.12 7.18 -12.53
C VAL A 100 -2.43 6.63 -13.79
N MET A 101 -1.40 5.81 -13.64
CA MET A 101 -0.69 5.20 -14.77
C MET A 101 -1.46 4.03 -15.40
N PHE A 102 -2.17 3.23 -14.59
CA PHE A 102 -2.91 2.05 -15.05
C PHE A 102 -4.30 2.39 -15.61
N GLY A 103 -4.98 3.39 -15.04
CA GLY A 103 -6.03 4.20 -15.68
C GLY A 103 -7.28 3.51 -16.25
N ASP A 104 -7.51 2.21 -16.02
CA ASP A 104 -8.64 1.47 -16.61
C ASP A 104 -9.50 0.82 -15.52
N ALA A 105 -10.80 1.11 -15.56
CA ALA A 105 -11.73 0.60 -14.56
C ALA A 105 -12.07 -0.89 -14.78
N GLY A 106 -12.11 -1.38 -16.02
CA GLY A 106 -12.32 -2.80 -16.34
C GLY A 106 -11.17 -3.66 -15.85
N HIS A 107 -9.94 -3.29 -16.18
CA HIS A 107 -8.76 -4.00 -15.69
C HIS A 107 -8.60 -3.86 -14.17
N GLY A 108 -8.89 -2.68 -13.60
CA GLY A 108 -8.90 -2.44 -12.17
C GLY A 108 -9.86 -3.38 -11.40
N ILE A 109 -11.03 -3.69 -11.96
CA ILE A 109 -11.97 -4.67 -11.39
C ILE A 109 -11.35 -6.07 -11.33
N LEU A 110 -10.72 -6.53 -12.42
CA LEU A 110 -10.08 -7.86 -12.46
C LEU A 110 -8.96 -7.97 -11.43
N VAL A 111 -8.10 -6.95 -11.34
CA VAL A 111 -7.02 -6.88 -10.34
C VAL A 111 -7.59 -6.88 -8.91
N THR A 112 -8.67 -6.13 -8.67
CA THR A 112 -9.33 -6.07 -7.36
C THR A 112 -9.93 -7.42 -6.97
N ILE A 113 -10.60 -8.12 -7.90
CA ILE A 113 -11.17 -9.45 -7.64
C ILE A 113 -10.05 -10.45 -7.31
N PHE A 114 -8.96 -10.43 -8.06
CA PHE A 114 -7.80 -11.29 -7.82
C PHE A 114 -7.17 -11.01 -6.44
N ALA A 115 -6.97 -9.74 -6.10
CA ALA A 115 -6.44 -9.34 -4.81
C ALA A 115 -7.38 -9.71 -3.65
N LEU A 116 -8.68 -9.51 -3.82
CA LEU A 116 -9.69 -9.86 -2.83
C LEU A 116 -9.72 -11.37 -2.58
N TRP A 117 -9.62 -12.18 -3.65
CA TRP A 117 -9.52 -13.63 -3.52
C TRP A 117 -8.30 -14.06 -2.69
N MET A 118 -7.14 -13.42 -2.88
CA MET A 118 -5.94 -13.68 -2.06
C MET A 118 -6.13 -13.29 -0.58
N VAL A 119 -6.81 -12.18 -0.31
CA VAL A 119 -7.10 -11.70 1.05
C VAL A 119 -8.09 -12.64 1.77
N LEU A 120 -9.14 -13.10 1.07
CA LEU A 120 -10.14 -13.99 1.66
C LEU A 120 -9.60 -15.40 1.94
N LYS A 121 -8.77 -15.95 1.03
CA LYS A 121 -8.18 -17.29 1.18
C LYS A 121 -6.79 -17.28 1.83
N GLU A 122 -6.48 -16.29 2.67
CA GLU A 122 -5.15 -16.09 3.28
C GLU A 122 -4.59 -17.38 3.93
N ARG A 123 -5.39 -18.07 4.77
CA ARG A 123 -4.93 -19.26 5.51
C ARG A 123 -4.57 -20.43 4.59
N SER A 124 -5.44 -20.72 3.62
CA SER A 124 -5.25 -21.86 2.71
C SER A 124 -4.11 -21.61 1.72
N LEU A 125 -3.94 -20.37 1.26
CA LEU A 125 -2.91 -20.01 0.28
C LEU A 125 -1.51 -19.94 0.88
N LYS A 126 -1.41 -19.53 2.16
CA LYS A 126 -0.12 -19.42 2.86
C LYS A 126 0.63 -20.76 2.92
N ASP A 127 -0.08 -21.83 3.25
CA ASP A 127 0.54 -23.15 3.44
C ASP A 127 0.75 -23.89 2.12
N LYS A 128 -0.18 -23.71 1.16
CA LYS A 128 -0.17 -24.46 -0.11
C LYS A 128 0.93 -24.03 -1.08
N TRP A 129 1.36 -22.77 -1.04
CA TRP A 129 2.24 -22.19 -2.07
C TRP A 129 3.55 -21.62 -1.49
N ARG A 130 3.92 -22.04 -0.27
CA ARG A 130 5.12 -21.58 0.44
C ARG A 130 6.42 -21.77 -0.33
N ASN A 131 6.48 -22.78 -1.20
CA ASN A 131 7.71 -23.14 -1.92
C ASN A 131 7.90 -22.33 -3.21
N GLN A 132 6.95 -21.46 -3.58
CA GLN A 132 7.07 -20.61 -4.77
C GLN A 132 7.44 -19.19 -4.35
N GLU A 133 8.63 -18.74 -4.75
CA GLU A 133 9.17 -17.43 -4.40
C GLU A 133 8.30 -16.30 -4.96
N VAL A 134 7.93 -16.40 -6.24
CA VAL A 134 7.05 -15.42 -6.91
C VAL A 134 5.73 -15.29 -6.17
N TRP A 135 5.10 -16.42 -5.81
CA TRP A 135 3.85 -16.41 -5.07
C TRP A 135 3.98 -15.76 -3.69
N THR A 136 5.09 -16.02 -3.00
CA THR A 136 5.38 -15.44 -1.68
C THR A 136 5.49 -13.92 -1.74
N ILE A 137 6.11 -13.39 -2.80
CA ILE A 137 6.20 -11.94 -3.02
C ILE A 137 4.81 -11.33 -3.24
N PHE A 138 4.02 -11.88 -4.17
CA PHE A 138 2.65 -11.39 -4.43
C PHE A 138 1.74 -11.48 -3.20
N PHE A 139 1.83 -12.58 -2.45
CA PHE A 139 1.04 -12.79 -1.25
C PHE A 139 1.42 -11.83 -0.10
N GLY A 140 2.72 -11.52 0.02
CA GLY A 140 3.22 -10.48 0.91
C GLY A 140 2.66 -9.09 0.56
N GLY A 141 2.50 -8.81 -0.73
CA GLY A 141 1.93 -7.57 -1.28
C GLY A 141 0.41 -7.55 -1.46
N ARG A 142 -0.36 -8.54 -0.97
CA ARG A 142 -1.80 -8.68 -1.28
C ARG A 142 -2.64 -7.41 -1.00
N TYR A 143 -2.34 -6.69 0.08
CA TYR A 143 -3.04 -5.44 0.40
C TYR A 143 -2.64 -4.27 -0.50
N ILE A 144 -1.39 -4.26 -0.99
CA ILE A 144 -0.90 -3.28 -1.95
C ILE A 144 -1.67 -3.45 -3.27
N ILE A 145 -1.76 -4.69 -3.77
CA ILE A 145 -2.47 -5.02 -5.02
C ILE A 145 -3.96 -4.69 -4.89
N LEU A 146 -4.57 -4.93 -3.72
CA LEU A 146 -5.97 -4.57 -3.46
C LEU A 146 -6.19 -3.05 -3.57
N LEU A 147 -5.33 -2.25 -2.93
CA LEU A 147 -5.41 -0.79 -3.00
C LEU A 147 -5.16 -0.27 -4.41
N MET A 148 -4.19 -0.83 -5.12
CA MET A 148 -3.92 -0.50 -6.53
C MET A 148 -5.13 -0.74 -7.42
N GLY A 149 -5.79 -1.88 -7.27
CA GLY A 149 -7.02 -2.21 -8.01
C GLY A 149 -8.14 -1.21 -7.71
N ILE A 150 -8.42 -0.92 -6.43
CA ILE A 150 -9.48 0.01 -6.02
C ILE A 150 -9.24 1.41 -6.55
N PHE A 151 -8.01 1.92 -6.42
CA PHE A 151 -7.68 3.24 -6.96
C PHE A 151 -7.72 3.26 -8.48
N SER A 152 -7.34 2.18 -9.18
CA SER A 152 -7.46 2.09 -10.63
C SER A 152 -8.91 2.13 -11.11
N ILE A 153 -9.83 1.54 -10.36
CA ILE A 153 -11.27 1.66 -10.67
C ILE A 153 -11.71 3.12 -10.53
N TYR A 154 -11.28 3.80 -9.47
CA TYR A 154 -11.58 5.21 -9.25
C TYR A 154 -11.03 6.09 -10.39
N THR A 155 -9.76 5.95 -10.76
CA THR A 155 -9.17 6.73 -11.85
C THR A 155 -9.74 6.36 -13.22
N GLY A 156 -10.01 5.08 -13.48
CA GLY A 156 -10.63 4.63 -14.74
C GLY A 156 -12.05 5.16 -14.93
N ILE A 157 -12.84 5.28 -13.85
CA ILE A 157 -14.15 5.95 -13.90
C ILE A 157 -14.00 7.44 -14.20
N ILE A 158 -12.99 8.11 -13.62
CA ILE A 158 -12.69 9.53 -13.92
C ILE A 158 -12.27 9.70 -15.39
N TYR A 159 -11.48 8.78 -15.92
CA TYR A 159 -11.06 8.78 -17.32
C TYR A 159 -12.18 8.37 -18.29
N ASN A 160 -13.29 7.86 -17.75
CA ASN A 160 -14.38 7.29 -18.52
C ASN A 160 -13.88 6.20 -19.48
N ASP A 161 -13.03 5.31 -18.98
CA ASP A 161 -12.48 4.19 -19.75
C ASP A 161 -12.68 2.85 -19.01
N VAL A 162 -13.43 1.96 -19.66
CA VAL A 162 -13.63 0.57 -19.26
C VAL A 162 -13.29 -0.32 -20.45
N PHE A 163 -12.16 -1.04 -20.40
CA PHE A 163 -11.69 -1.90 -21.50
C PHE A 163 -11.63 -1.17 -22.86
N SER A 164 -11.11 0.07 -22.87
CA SER A 164 -11.04 0.94 -24.06
C SER A 164 -12.41 1.34 -24.62
N LYS A 165 -13.46 1.31 -23.78
CA LYS A 165 -14.81 1.77 -24.11
C LYS A 165 -15.24 2.85 -23.12
N SER A 166 -15.80 3.93 -23.67
CA SER A 166 -16.40 4.98 -22.87
C SER A 166 -17.79 4.59 -22.38
N LEU A 167 -18.10 4.94 -21.13
CA LEU A 167 -19.41 4.79 -20.56
C LEU A 167 -20.20 6.09 -20.71
N ASN A 168 -21.46 5.97 -21.16
CA ASN A 168 -22.37 7.10 -21.22
C ASN A 168 -23.32 7.09 -20.01
N ILE A 169 -22.80 7.35 -18.81
CA ILE A 169 -23.55 7.25 -17.55
C ILE A 169 -24.50 8.44 -17.35
N PHE A 170 -24.04 9.65 -17.65
CA PHE A 170 -24.79 10.89 -17.38
C PHE A 170 -25.42 11.51 -18.64
N GLY A 171 -25.30 10.86 -19.80
CA GLY A 171 -25.64 11.46 -21.08
C GLY A 171 -24.47 12.27 -21.65
N SER A 172 -24.48 12.44 -22.98
CA SER A 172 -23.51 13.28 -23.66
C SER A 172 -23.84 14.76 -23.42
N SER A 173 -22.84 15.55 -23.04
CA SER A 173 -22.95 17.02 -23.03
C SER A 173 -22.91 17.63 -24.44
N TRP A 174 -22.87 16.81 -25.48
CA TRP A 174 -22.83 17.21 -26.89
C TRP A 174 -24.04 16.66 -27.62
N ARG A 175 -24.72 17.51 -28.40
CA ARG A 175 -25.86 17.10 -29.24
C ARG A 175 -25.52 17.21 -30.72
N VAL A 176 -25.78 16.14 -31.45
CA VAL A 176 -25.76 16.15 -32.91
C VAL A 176 -27.10 16.73 -33.37
N ARG A 177 -27.12 17.97 -33.86
CA ARG A 177 -28.32 18.64 -34.40
C ARG A 177 -28.36 18.64 -35.94
N PHE A 178 -27.35 18.07 -36.58
CA PHE A 178 -27.20 18.07 -38.04
C PHE A 178 -27.91 16.85 -38.62
N GLY A 179 -28.73 17.07 -39.65
CA GLY A 179 -29.32 15.98 -40.44
C GLY A 179 -28.32 15.40 -41.43
N ASP A 180 -28.61 14.20 -41.96
CA ASP A 180 -27.73 13.45 -42.86
C ASP A 180 -27.30 14.27 -44.09
N ASP A 181 -28.20 15.12 -44.62
CA ASP A 181 -27.92 16.01 -45.76
C ASP A 181 -26.85 17.07 -45.46
N THR A 182 -26.74 17.50 -44.19
CA THR A 182 -25.78 18.52 -43.76
C THR A 182 -24.42 17.90 -43.48
N LEU A 183 -24.40 16.67 -42.94
CA LEU A 183 -23.20 15.86 -42.72
C LEU A 183 -22.56 15.41 -44.04
N ALA A 184 -23.36 15.15 -45.08
CA ALA A 184 -22.87 14.77 -46.40
C ALA A 184 -22.22 15.92 -47.20
N LYS A 185 -22.51 17.18 -46.84
CA LYS A 185 -22.03 18.38 -47.55
C LYS A 185 -20.77 19.02 -46.93
N HIS A 186 -20.40 18.64 -45.71
CA HIS A 186 -19.31 19.27 -44.97
C HIS A 186 -18.34 18.22 -44.44
N ASP A 187 -17.05 18.35 -44.75
CA ASP A 187 -15.99 17.42 -44.31
C ASP A 187 -15.75 17.42 -42.79
N SER A 188 -16.13 18.51 -42.11
CA SER A 188 -16.10 18.58 -40.64
C SER A 188 -17.21 19.48 -40.13
N VAL A 189 -17.82 19.07 -39.01
CA VAL A 189 -18.89 19.82 -38.35
C VAL A 189 -18.58 19.89 -36.86
N MET A 190 -18.54 21.10 -36.31
CA MET A 190 -18.32 21.32 -34.88
C MET A 190 -19.61 21.04 -34.12
N LEU A 191 -19.57 20.13 -33.14
CA LEU A 191 -20.72 19.85 -32.27
C LEU A 191 -20.94 21.01 -31.30
N GLU A 192 -22.20 21.40 -31.12
CA GLU A 192 -22.55 22.37 -30.09
C GLU A 192 -22.74 21.64 -28.75
N PRO A 193 -22.23 22.22 -27.64
CA PRO A 193 -22.54 21.69 -26.32
C PRO A 193 -24.05 21.82 -26.05
N THR A 194 -24.62 20.92 -25.25
CA THR A 194 -26.00 21.06 -24.78
C THR A 194 -26.16 22.39 -24.07
N PRO A 195 -27.12 23.24 -24.47
CA PRO A 195 -27.37 24.46 -23.74
C PRO A 195 -27.79 24.05 -22.33
N TYR A 196 -26.98 24.36 -21.33
CA TYR A 196 -27.53 24.68 -20.02
C TYR A 196 -28.58 25.75 -20.27
N ASN A 197 -29.77 25.65 -19.67
CA ASN A 197 -30.81 26.68 -19.73
C ASN A 197 -30.29 28.01 -19.15
N TYR A 198 -29.42 28.71 -19.87
CA TYR A 198 -29.29 30.14 -19.79
C TYR A 198 -30.35 30.67 -20.73
N THR A 199 -31.46 31.08 -20.14
CA THR A 199 -32.37 32.05 -20.73
C THR A 199 -31.61 33.37 -20.95
N ARG A 200 -30.72 33.41 -21.94
CA ARG A 200 -30.22 34.66 -22.49
C ARG A 200 -29.73 34.44 -23.91
N SER A 201 -30.52 34.97 -24.84
CA SER A 201 -30.14 35.18 -26.24
C SER A 201 -28.76 35.82 -26.32
N GLY A 202 -27.83 35.16 -27.01
CA GLY A 202 -26.54 35.71 -27.35
C GLY A 202 -25.82 34.75 -28.29
N ASP A 203 -25.92 35.07 -29.58
CA ASP A 203 -25.23 34.40 -30.68
C ASP A 203 -23.77 34.03 -30.37
N TYR A 204 -23.50 32.74 -30.18
CA TYR A 204 -22.13 32.19 -30.12
C TYR A 204 -21.47 32.15 -31.52
N ARG A 205 -22.22 32.44 -32.59
CA ARG A 205 -21.71 32.51 -33.96
C ARG A 205 -20.73 33.66 -34.23
N GLN A 206 -20.59 34.64 -33.33
CA GLN A 206 -19.66 35.76 -33.54
C GLN A 206 -18.26 35.57 -32.95
N MET A 207 -17.98 34.52 -32.15
CA MET A 207 -16.65 34.37 -31.53
C MET A 207 -15.58 33.72 -32.41
N PHE A 208 -15.95 33.05 -33.51
CA PHE A 208 -15.00 32.33 -34.38
C PHE A 208 -14.96 32.84 -35.83
N SER A 209 -15.63 33.95 -36.15
CA SER A 209 -15.58 34.60 -37.46
C SER A 209 -14.54 35.73 -37.50
N GLY A 210 -13.30 35.42 -37.12
CA GLY A 210 -12.25 36.43 -37.02
C GLY A 210 -10.85 35.87 -37.07
N THR A 211 -10.49 35.19 -38.17
CA THR A 211 -9.19 35.20 -38.88
C THR A 211 -9.28 34.29 -40.08
#